data_AF-A0A0C3G179-F1
#
_entry.id   AF-A0A0C3G179-F1
#
_cell.length_a   1.000
_cell.length_b   1.000
_cell.length_c   1.000
_cell.angle_alpha   90.00
_cell.angle_beta   90.00
_cell.angle_gamma   90.00
#
_symmetry.space_group_name_H-M   'P 1'
#
loop_
_entity.id
_entity.type
_entity.pdbx_description
1 polymer ?
#
loop_
_entity_poly.entity_id
_entity_poly.type
_entity_poly.pdbx_seq_one_letter_code
_entity_poly.pdbx_strand_id
1 'polypeptide(L)'
;MDEVQGMPPLCLKDKLIQVLEERGYDGHLLEDAWMMTMPSFLGWAGINPLTVYFCYKSDNDLWITVLEVHNTFGEGHVYIMEIAHGEDDEPLVGFDHQWTIPRAFHVSPFNGRSGFYRIAVKSPSHSPSSSVPLVPPHPVIRIHLLSPSNQVPKPSAFMATLQPTVATPLTTFSLLSALCRMPFTLLLTFPRILYQAKSLHYEKRLDVSIRPEPFPVALGPGLADRVIGGGIKWQNQSTLETHVTRIVEQFLSRRVNDTGITVTLVSGNPSIPQRTFVPATTCGTKLNRHLTIHYLSPRFFTLLFQSPSAAHAYLLGSVSERIFTASSTDLFLTIFCQ
;
A
#
# COMPACT_ATOMS: atom_id res chain seq x y z
N MET A 1 0.47 -7.18 7.01
CA MET A 1 1.46 -8.13 6.41
C MET A 1 0.94 -9.58 6.43
N ASP A 2 0.25 -10.05 5.37
CA ASP A 2 -0.32 -11.41 5.31
C ASP A 2 0.61 -12.43 4.62
N GLU A 3 0.41 -13.70 4.98
CA GLU A 3 1.20 -14.87 4.61
C GLU A 3 1.32 -15.08 3.09
N VAL A 4 2.56 -15.14 2.59
CA VAL A 4 2.86 -15.68 1.27
C VAL A 4 2.61 -17.18 1.32
N GLN A 5 1.69 -17.68 0.48
CA GLN A 5 1.42 -19.12 0.36
C GLN A 5 2.71 -19.90 0.11
N GLY A 6 3.15 -20.70 1.09
CA GLY A 6 4.26 -21.64 0.96
C GLY A 6 5.55 -21.31 1.71
N MET A 7 5.67 -20.15 2.36
CA MET A 7 6.77 -19.87 3.30
C MET A 7 6.29 -19.98 4.76
N PRO A 8 7.14 -20.41 5.72
CA PRO A 8 6.80 -20.35 7.13
C PRO A 8 6.41 -18.90 7.50
N PRO A 9 5.43 -18.69 8.39
CA PRO A 9 5.00 -17.35 8.76
C PRO A 9 6.18 -16.59 9.35
N LEU A 10 6.68 -15.60 8.61
CA LEU A 10 7.73 -14.69 9.07
C LEU A 10 7.28 -13.99 10.35
N CYS A 11 8.20 -13.80 11.28
CA CYS A 11 7.88 -13.04 12.49
C CYS A 11 7.61 -11.57 12.11
N LEU A 12 6.92 -10.85 12.99
CA LEU A 12 6.56 -9.45 12.73
C LEU A 12 7.80 -8.57 12.48
N LYS A 13 8.88 -8.83 13.21
CA LYS A 13 10.16 -8.12 13.03
C LYS A 13 10.76 -8.42 11.65
N ASP A 14 10.81 -9.68 11.23
CA ASP A 14 11.35 -10.06 9.92
C ASP A 14 10.55 -9.44 8.77
N LYS A 15 9.22 -9.38 8.90
CA LYS A 15 8.36 -8.72 7.90
C LYS A 15 8.63 -7.21 7.83
N LEU A 16 8.87 -6.56 8.96
CA LEU A 16 9.23 -5.15 9.00
C LEU A 16 10.60 -4.92 8.36
N ILE A 17 11.58 -5.78 8.65
CA ILE A 17 12.91 -5.77 8.01
C ILE A 17 12.78 -5.92 6.49
N GLN A 18 12.03 -6.90 6.01
CA GLN A 18 11.80 -7.11 4.58
C GLN A 18 11.20 -5.87 3.91
N VAL A 19 10.21 -5.23 4.55
CA VAL A 19 9.58 -4.00 4.03
C VAL A 19 10.59 -2.85 3.91
N LEU A 20 11.52 -2.73 4.87
CA LEU A 20 12.58 -1.73 4.88
C LEU A 20 13.62 -2.01 3.77
N GLU A 21 14.09 -3.26 3.65
CA GLU A 21 15.08 -3.69 2.65
C GLU A 21 14.56 -3.54 1.22
N GLU A 22 13.31 -3.92 0.96
CA GLU A 22 12.65 -3.72 -0.34
C GLU A 22 12.61 -2.24 -0.79
N ARG A 23 12.77 -1.31 0.16
CA ARG A 23 12.72 0.14 -0.06
C ARG A 23 14.09 0.81 0.09
N GLY A 24 15.15 0.01 0.15
CA GLY A 24 16.54 0.48 0.13
C GLY A 24 17.11 0.89 1.50
N TYR A 25 16.42 0.58 2.59
CA TYR A 25 16.95 0.79 3.94
C TYR A 25 17.69 -0.45 4.42
N ASP A 26 18.77 -0.26 5.19
CA ASP A 26 19.52 -1.37 5.78
C ASP A 26 18.76 -1.96 6.97
N GLY A 27 18.17 -3.14 6.76
CA GLY A 27 17.40 -3.88 7.76
C GLY A 27 18.20 -4.25 9.02
N HIS A 28 19.54 -4.33 8.93
CA HIS A 28 20.40 -4.65 10.07
C HIS A 28 20.48 -3.52 11.10
N LEU A 29 20.14 -2.30 10.70
CA LEU A 29 20.08 -1.15 11.61
C LEU A 29 18.89 -1.19 12.56
N LEU A 30 17.88 -2.04 12.28
CA LEU A 30 16.71 -2.19 13.14
C LEU A 30 17.00 -3.10 14.34
N GLU A 31 17.23 -2.49 15.50
CA GLU A 31 17.38 -3.23 16.75
C GLU A 31 16.02 -3.57 17.36
N ASP A 32 15.15 -2.55 17.52
CA ASP A 32 13.89 -2.68 18.25
C ASP A 32 12.82 -1.72 17.71
N ALA A 33 11.55 -1.98 18.01
CA ALA A 33 10.45 -1.13 17.57
C ALA A 33 9.25 -1.13 18.51
N TRP A 34 8.67 0.05 18.72
CA TRP A 34 7.31 0.15 19.27
C TRP A 34 6.29 0.03 18.15
N MET A 35 5.25 -0.79 18.36
CA MET A 35 4.11 -0.90 17.44
C MET A 35 2.83 -0.40 18.11
N MET A 36 2.13 0.51 17.45
CA MET A 36 0.77 0.93 17.79
C MET A 36 -0.18 0.38 16.73
N THR A 37 -1.07 -0.54 17.14
CA THR A 37 -1.96 -1.26 16.23
C THR A 37 -3.29 -1.60 16.89
N MET A 38 -4.30 -1.97 16.09
CA MET A 38 -5.57 -2.45 16.62
C MET A 38 -5.52 -3.97 16.88
N PRO A 39 -5.96 -4.46 18.06
CA PRO A 39 -5.88 -5.89 18.37
C PRO A 39 -6.88 -6.71 17.55
N SER A 40 -6.52 -7.97 17.29
CA SER A 40 -7.41 -9.04 16.82
C SER A 40 -7.65 -10.04 17.95
N PHE A 41 -8.88 -10.53 18.13
CA PHE A 41 -9.19 -11.54 19.15
C PHE A 41 -9.97 -12.72 18.56
N LEU A 42 -9.72 -13.93 19.08
CA LEU A 42 -10.42 -15.18 18.67
C LEU A 42 -10.43 -15.45 17.16
N GLY A 43 -9.38 -15.03 16.44
CA GLY A 43 -9.31 -15.16 14.98
C GLY A 43 -10.13 -14.12 14.20
N TRP A 44 -10.82 -13.21 14.89
CA TRP A 44 -11.52 -12.08 14.30
C TRP A 44 -10.57 -10.88 14.25
N ALA A 45 -10.07 -10.59 13.05
CA ALA A 45 -9.39 -9.33 12.76
C ALA A 45 -10.44 -8.26 12.42
N GLY A 46 -10.55 -7.23 13.26
CA GLY A 46 -11.31 -6.03 12.91
C GLY A 46 -10.61 -5.22 11.81
N ILE A 47 -11.28 -4.18 11.31
CA ILE A 47 -10.64 -3.25 10.36
C ILE A 47 -9.62 -2.41 11.09
N ASN A 48 -8.34 -2.66 10.82
CA ASN A 48 -7.24 -1.86 11.33
C ASN A 48 -6.80 -0.86 10.26
N PRO A 49 -7.24 0.41 10.29
CA PRO A 49 -6.95 1.36 9.21
C PRO A 49 -5.50 1.85 9.21
N LEU A 50 -4.82 1.80 10.35
CA LEU A 50 -3.47 2.35 10.52
C LEU A 50 -2.73 1.58 11.62
N THR A 51 -1.62 0.96 11.26
CA THR A 51 -0.59 0.48 12.18
C THR A 51 0.62 1.41 12.07
N VAL A 52 1.22 1.75 13.22
CA VAL A 52 2.42 2.59 13.24
C VAL A 52 3.54 1.90 13.97
N TYR A 53 4.71 1.86 13.34
CA TYR A 53 5.94 1.36 13.91
C TYR A 53 6.91 2.53 14.14
N PHE A 54 7.49 2.58 15.32
CA PHE A 54 8.58 3.48 15.69
C PHE A 54 9.84 2.63 15.80
N CYS A 55 10.71 2.72 14.80
CA CYS A 55 11.89 1.88 14.64
C CYS A 55 13.11 2.55 15.28
N TYR A 56 13.86 1.79 16.07
CA TYR A 56 15.05 2.26 16.78
C TYR A 56 16.31 1.56 16.26
N LYS A 57 17.39 2.34 16.18
CA LYS A 57 18.77 1.90 15.98
C LYS A 57 19.43 1.53 17.30
N SER A 58 20.71 1.15 17.21
CA SER A 58 21.62 1.10 18.35
C SER A 58 21.55 2.38 19.20
N ASP A 59 21.81 2.23 20.49
CA ASP A 59 21.81 3.32 21.47
C ASP A 59 20.44 4.00 21.69
N ASN A 60 19.34 3.31 21.37
CA ASN A 60 17.96 3.79 21.53
C ASN A 60 17.62 5.02 20.68
N ASP A 61 18.32 5.21 19.57
CA ASP A 61 18.07 6.31 18.63
C ASP A 61 16.86 6.01 17.75
N LEU A 62 15.88 6.91 17.72
CA LEU A 62 14.70 6.75 16.86
C LEU A 62 15.11 7.05 15.42
N TRP A 63 14.92 6.07 14.55
CA TRP A 63 15.41 6.14 13.17
C TRP A 63 14.32 6.40 12.16
N ILE A 64 13.30 5.56 12.15
CA ILE A 64 12.24 5.58 11.13
C ILE A 64 10.89 5.41 11.81
N THR A 65 9.91 6.18 11.35
CA THR A 65 8.50 5.92 11.62
C THR A 65 7.82 5.35 10.38
N VAL A 66 7.21 4.17 10.51
CA VAL A 66 6.51 3.47 9.43
C VAL A 66 5.01 3.51 9.65
N LEU A 67 4.25 4.07 8.71
CA LEU A 67 2.78 4.03 8.72
C LEU A 67 2.28 2.96 7.74
N GLU A 68 1.83 1.83 8.28
CA GLU A 68 1.12 0.80 7.52
C GLU A 68 -0.38 1.14 7.49
N VAL A 69 -0.82 1.65 6.35
CA VAL A 69 -2.20 2.08 6.12
C VAL A 69 -2.96 0.98 5.39
N HIS A 70 -4.11 0.61 5.92
CA HIS A 70 -5.02 -0.33 5.26
C HIS A 70 -6.33 0.34 4.89
N ASN A 71 -6.89 -0.04 3.74
CA ASN A 71 -8.20 0.43 3.33
C ASN A 71 -9.27 -0.64 3.52
N THR A 72 -10.54 -0.24 3.43
CA THR A 72 -11.69 -1.15 3.52
C THR A 72 -11.86 -2.04 2.27
N PHE A 73 -11.00 -1.87 1.25
CA PHE A 73 -10.99 -2.67 0.03
C PHE A 73 -10.04 -3.87 0.11
N GLY A 74 -9.38 -4.08 1.25
CA GLY A 74 -8.46 -5.19 1.47
C GLY A 74 -7.05 -4.94 0.94
N GLU A 75 -6.68 -3.68 0.70
CA GLU A 75 -5.35 -3.28 0.25
C GLU A 75 -4.56 -2.64 1.39
N GLY A 76 -3.25 -2.58 1.23
CA GLY A 76 -2.34 -1.98 2.20
C GLY A 76 -1.23 -1.21 1.52
N HIS A 77 -0.80 -0.12 2.15
CA HIS A 77 0.27 0.74 1.71
C HIS A 77 1.09 1.20 2.90
N VAL A 78 2.40 1.32 2.70
CA VAL A 78 3.31 1.79 3.74
C VAL A 78 3.87 3.15 3.34
N TYR A 79 3.81 4.12 4.26
CA TYR A 79 4.60 5.35 4.20
C TYR A 79 5.78 5.22 5.17
N ILE A 80 7.00 5.50 4.69
CA ILE A 80 8.22 5.47 5.49
C ILE A 80 8.69 6.90 5.70
N MET A 81 8.91 7.28 6.95
CA MET A 81 9.39 8.60 7.33
C MET A 81 10.69 8.40 8.11
N GLU A 82 11.80 8.81 7.51
CA GLU A 82 13.11 8.76 8.15
C GLU A 82 13.37 10.06 8.90
N ILE A 83 13.93 9.94 10.10
CA ILE A 83 14.24 11.09 10.94
C ILE A 83 15.45 11.83 10.38
N ALA A 84 15.41 13.15 10.46
CA ALA A 84 16.36 14.10 9.86
C ALA A 84 16.44 14.05 8.32
N HIS A 85 15.61 13.25 7.65
CA HIS A 85 15.55 13.14 6.19
C HIS A 85 14.15 13.44 5.67
N GLY A 86 14.01 14.54 4.93
CA GLY A 86 12.73 14.96 4.36
C GLY A 86 11.71 15.49 5.38
N GLU A 87 12.15 15.82 6.59
CA GLU A 87 11.34 16.51 7.60
C GLU A 87 11.04 17.97 7.19
N ASP A 88 9.89 18.47 7.61
CA ASP A 88 9.55 19.89 7.50
C ASP A 88 10.41 20.70 8.49
N ASP A 89 10.92 21.87 8.10
CA ASP A 89 11.86 22.69 8.91
C ASP A 89 11.35 23.04 10.32
N GLU A 90 10.03 23.24 10.45
CA GLU A 90 9.38 23.54 11.72
C GLU A 90 8.22 22.56 12.00
N PRO A 91 8.38 21.64 12.96
CA PRO A 91 7.29 20.76 13.37
C PRO A 91 6.21 21.55 14.13
N LEU A 92 4.98 21.04 14.07
CA LEU A 92 3.86 21.61 14.82
C LEU A 92 4.17 21.64 16.32
N VAL A 93 3.81 22.73 17.01
CA VAL A 93 4.03 22.89 18.46
C VAL A 93 3.52 21.68 19.24
N GLY A 94 4.41 21.07 20.03
CA GLY A 94 4.14 19.89 20.85
C GLY A 94 4.36 18.54 20.17
N PHE A 95 4.88 18.54 18.94
CA PHE A 95 5.34 17.35 18.20
C PHE A 95 6.85 17.44 17.98
N ASP A 96 7.48 16.28 17.87
CA ASP A 96 8.95 16.17 17.75
C ASP A 96 9.37 16.18 16.28
N HIS A 97 8.57 15.56 15.40
CA HIS A 97 8.85 15.43 13.97
C HIS A 97 7.62 15.74 13.11
N GLN A 98 7.86 16.20 11.88
CA GLN A 98 6.79 16.43 10.91
C GLN A 98 7.25 16.18 9.47
N TRP A 99 6.37 15.59 8.66
CA TRP A 99 6.58 15.40 7.22
C TRP A 99 5.35 15.81 6.42
N THR A 100 5.58 16.43 5.26
CA THR A 100 4.53 16.67 4.26
C THR A 100 4.75 15.77 3.03
N ILE A 101 3.92 14.74 2.87
CA ILE A 101 4.09 13.71 1.83
C ILE A 101 2.90 13.68 0.85
N PRO A 102 3.13 13.40 -0.45
CA PRO A 102 2.05 13.27 -1.42
C PRO A 102 1.19 12.05 -1.12
N ARG A 103 -0.13 12.20 -1.31
CA ARG A 103 -1.06 11.09 -1.11
C ARG A 103 -0.91 10.07 -2.24
N ALA A 104 -0.53 8.85 -1.87
CA ALA A 104 -0.30 7.76 -2.83
C ALA A 104 -1.33 6.63 -2.72
N PHE A 105 -2.12 6.59 -1.64
CA PHE A 105 -3.03 5.49 -1.34
C PHE A 105 -4.49 5.95 -1.15
N HIS A 106 -5.41 5.21 -1.77
CA HIS A 106 -6.84 5.48 -1.71
C HIS A 106 -7.49 4.76 -0.52
N VAL A 107 -7.80 5.52 0.53
CA VAL A 107 -8.29 5.00 1.82
C VAL A 107 -9.80 5.10 1.98
N SER A 108 -10.48 6.00 1.24
CA SER A 108 -11.90 6.28 1.41
C SER A 108 -12.54 6.67 0.08
N PRO A 109 -13.78 6.21 -0.20
CA PRO A 109 -14.51 6.59 -1.41
C PRO A 109 -14.83 8.09 -1.47
N PHE A 110 -14.86 8.80 -0.35
CA PHE A 110 -15.19 10.24 -0.32
C PHE A 110 -13.97 11.14 -0.45
N ASN A 111 -12.78 10.56 -0.63
CA ASN A 111 -11.55 11.32 -0.71
C ASN A 111 -10.64 10.75 -1.80
N GLY A 112 -10.61 11.43 -2.94
CA GLY A 112 -9.70 11.11 -4.04
C GLY A 112 -8.24 11.11 -3.59
N ARG A 113 -7.32 10.64 -4.43
CA ARG A 113 -5.88 10.51 -4.09
C ARG A 113 -5.08 11.81 -4.21
N SER A 114 -5.71 12.93 -4.55
CA SER A 114 -5.02 14.22 -4.70
C SER A 114 -4.68 14.86 -3.35
N GLY A 115 -3.65 15.71 -3.35
CA GLY A 115 -3.21 16.47 -2.18
C GLY A 115 -2.09 15.78 -1.40
N PHE A 116 -1.89 16.25 -0.17
CA PHE A 116 -0.78 15.85 0.69
C PHE A 116 -1.28 15.43 2.07
N TYR A 117 -0.56 14.54 2.73
CA TYR A 117 -0.67 14.33 4.17
C TYR A 117 0.42 15.14 4.86
N ARG A 118 0.04 15.96 5.83
CA ARG A 118 0.99 16.47 6.82
C ARG A 118 0.86 15.62 8.06
N ILE A 119 1.93 14.92 8.39
CA ILE A 119 1.98 13.96 9.48
C ILE A 119 2.90 14.55 10.54
N ALA A 120 2.34 14.83 11.72
CA ALA A 120 3.08 15.28 12.89
C ALA A 120 3.14 14.14 13.91
N VAL A 121 4.34 13.87 14.42
CA VAL A 121 4.62 12.74 15.30
C VAL A 121 5.26 13.24 16.58
N LYS A 122 4.70 12.80 17.71
CA LYS A 122 5.33 12.85 19.01
C LYS A 122 5.85 11.46 19.33
N SER A 123 7.16 11.35 19.48
CA SER A 123 7.89 10.11 19.64
C SER A 123 7.52 9.42 20.96
N PRO A 124 7.62 8.08 21.04
CA PRO A 124 7.52 7.38 22.30
C PRO A 124 8.52 7.94 23.32
N SER A 125 8.16 7.99 24.59
CA SER A 125 9.02 8.55 25.66
C SER A 125 10.32 7.78 25.90
N HIS A 126 10.41 6.53 25.41
CA HIS A 126 11.58 5.66 25.51
C HIS A 126 11.49 4.57 24.44
N SER A 127 12.65 3.99 24.06
CA SER A 127 12.72 2.78 23.25
C SER A 127 12.24 1.54 24.04
N PRO A 128 11.86 0.43 23.37
CA PRO A 128 11.39 -0.75 24.07
C PRO A 128 12.52 -1.47 24.84
N SER A 129 13.76 -1.38 24.38
CA SER A 129 14.96 -1.92 25.03
C SER A 129 15.50 -1.07 26.19
N SER A 130 14.87 0.08 26.49
CA SER A 130 15.28 0.93 27.61
C SER A 130 15.08 0.21 28.95
N SER A 131 16.13 0.17 29.77
CA SER A 131 16.19 -0.58 31.03
C SER A 131 15.27 -0.06 32.14
N VAL A 132 14.61 1.09 31.95
CA VAL A 132 13.76 1.72 32.98
C VAL A 132 12.40 2.10 32.37
N PRO A 133 11.36 1.26 32.49
CA PRO A 133 10.00 1.64 32.13
C PRO A 133 9.41 2.52 33.25
N LEU A 134 9.84 3.78 33.31
CA LEU A 134 9.40 4.71 34.36
C LEU A 134 7.96 5.23 34.10
N VAL A 135 7.55 5.28 32.81
CA VAL A 135 6.26 5.84 32.34
C VAL A 135 5.86 5.13 31.03
N PRO A 136 4.56 4.92 30.72
CA PRO A 136 4.17 4.40 29.42
C PRO A 136 4.62 5.29 28.25
N PRO A 137 4.84 4.73 27.05
CA PRO A 137 5.47 5.45 25.94
C PRO A 137 4.66 6.63 25.39
N HIS A 138 3.32 6.60 25.47
CA HIS A 138 2.39 7.65 25.02
C HIS A 138 2.77 8.40 23.72
N PRO A 139 3.05 7.70 22.60
CA PRO A 139 3.27 8.37 21.31
C PRO A 139 2.00 9.05 20.81
N VAL A 140 2.14 10.12 20.03
CA VAL A 140 0.99 10.81 19.41
C VAL A 140 1.24 10.98 17.93
N ILE A 141 0.22 10.69 17.12
CA ILE A 141 0.30 10.85 15.67
C ILE A 141 -0.88 11.66 15.21
N ARG A 142 -0.61 12.72 14.46
CA ARG A 142 -1.61 13.61 13.91
C ARG A 142 -1.44 13.69 12.40
N ILE A 143 -2.48 13.34 11.67
CA ILE A 143 -2.50 13.34 10.20
C ILE A 143 -3.49 14.41 9.75
N HIS A 144 -2.98 15.40 9.03
CA HIS A 144 -3.74 16.47 8.41
C HIS A 144 -3.85 16.25 6.92
N LEU A 145 -5.07 16.31 6.40
CA LEU A 145 -5.30 16.31 4.96
C LEU A 145 -5.16 17.72 4.39
N LEU A 146 -4.19 17.90 3.50
CA LEU A 146 -3.97 19.14 2.77
C LEU A 146 -4.49 19.02 1.34
N SER A 147 -5.30 20.00 0.92
CA SER A 147 -5.80 20.10 -0.45
C SER A 147 -4.70 20.57 -1.42
N PRO A 148 -4.75 20.18 -2.71
CA PRO A 148 -3.73 20.52 -3.71
C PRO A 148 -3.73 21.98 -4.20
N SER A 149 -4.55 22.88 -3.62
CA SER A 149 -4.62 24.28 -4.05
C SER A 149 -3.49 25.11 -3.44
N ASN A 150 -2.67 25.74 -4.29
CA ASN A 150 -1.62 26.70 -3.91
C ASN A 150 -2.15 28.01 -3.28
N GLN A 151 -3.46 28.17 -3.13
CA GLN A 151 -4.03 29.29 -2.38
C GLN A 151 -4.13 28.89 -0.93
N VAL A 152 -3.41 29.64 -0.06
CA VAL A 152 -3.42 29.68 1.42
C VAL A 152 -4.16 28.50 2.04
N PRO A 153 -3.50 27.61 2.83
CA PRO A 153 -4.14 26.45 3.43
C PRO A 153 -5.39 26.88 4.21
N LYS A 154 -6.56 26.85 3.56
CA LYS A 154 -7.81 26.70 4.27
C LYS A 154 -7.63 25.35 4.96
N PRO A 155 -7.72 25.28 6.30
CA PRO A 155 -7.68 24.00 6.98
C PRO A 155 -8.83 23.15 6.41
N SER A 156 -8.54 22.33 5.41
CA SER A 156 -9.49 21.37 4.88
C SER A 156 -9.77 20.40 6.02
N ALA A 157 -11.06 20.23 6.32
CA ALA A 157 -11.63 19.90 7.63
C ALA A 157 -11.28 18.52 8.24
N PHE A 158 -10.30 17.80 7.71
CA PHE A 158 -9.99 16.43 8.11
C PHE A 158 -8.63 16.34 8.80
N MET A 159 -8.70 16.29 10.12
CA MET A 159 -7.61 15.97 11.03
C MET A 159 -7.95 14.67 11.74
N ALA A 160 -7.03 13.72 11.71
CA ALA A 160 -7.08 12.52 12.54
C ALA A 160 -5.95 12.60 13.57
N THR A 161 -6.25 12.43 14.85
CA THR A 161 -5.25 12.33 15.92
C THR A 161 -5.41 10.99 16.63
N LEU A 162 -4.34 10.22 16.69
CA LEU A 162 -4.24 8.99 17.44
C LEU A 162 -3.36 9.24 18.66
N GLN A 163 -3.97 9.23 19.84
CA GLN A 163 -3.32 9.48 21.12
C GLN A 163 -3.79 8.44 22.15
N PRO A 164 -2.88 7.63 22.72
CA PRO A 164 -3.19 6.75 23.83
C PRO A 164 -3.53 7.58 25.08
N THR A 165 -4.75 7.42 25.60
CA THR A 165 -5.18 8.05 26.86
C THR A 165 -4.76 7.23 28.07
N VAL A 166 -4.81 5.90 27.95
CA VAL A 166 -4.44 4.94 29.00
C VAL A 166 -3.62 3.83 28.37
N ALA A 167 -2.53 3.45 29.02
CA ALA A 167 -1.68 2.34 28.61
C ALA A 167 -1.46 1.41 29.80
N THR A 168 -1.90 0.16 29.67
CA THR A 168 -1.72 -0.89 30.69
C THR A 168 -0.94 -2.05 30.10
N PRO A 169 0.01 -2.66 30.83
CA PRO A 169 0.73 -3.84 30.37
C PRO A 169 -0.22 -4.95 29.96
N LEU A 170 0.09 -5.64 28.86
CA LEU A 170 -0.71 -6.73 28.32
C LEU A 170 -0.58 -7.98 29.21
N THR A 171 -1.37 -8.01 30.29
CA THR A 171 -1.50 -9.16 31.19
C THR A 171 -2.83 -9.86 30.95
N THR A 172 -2.93 -11.15 31.28
CA THR A 172 -4.18 -11.93 31.15
C THR A 172 -5.37 -11.23 31.82
N PHE A 173 -5.17 -10.64 33.01
CA PHE A 173 -6.22 -9.93 33.73
C PHE A 173 -6.63 -8.63 33.01
N SER A 174 -5.68 -7.81 32.59
CA SER A 174 -5.98 -6.58 31.85
C SER A 174 -6.70 -6.85 30.53
N LEU A 175 -6.28 -7.90 29.81
CA LEU A 175 -6.90 -8.33 28.56
C LEU A 175 -8.33 -8.79 28.80
N LEU A 176 -8.56 -9.66 29.79
CA LEU A 176 -9.90 -10.14 30.12
C LEU A 176 -10.80 -8.99 30.58
N SER A 177 -10.30 -8.08 31.42
CA SER A 177 -11.04 -6.89 31.85
C SER A 177 -11.42 -5.99 30.67
N ALA A 178 -10.50 -5.76 29.73
CA ALA A 178 -10.76 -4.98 28.52
C ALA A 178 -11.83 -5.64 27.63
N LEU A 179 -11.75 -6.96 27.43
CA LEU A 179 -12.74 -7.73 26.67
C LEU A 179 -14.13 -7.68 27.33
N CYS A 180 -14.20 -7.83 28.66
CA CYS A 180 -15.47 -7.73 29.40
C CYS A 180 -16.09 -6.32 29.31
N ARG A 181 -15.27 -5.26 29.29
CA ARG A 181 -15.74 -3.87 29.16
C ARG A 181 -16.18 -3.51 27.74
N MET A 182 -15.62 -4.15 26.73
CA MET A 182 -15.82 -3.80 25.32
C MET A 182 -16.04 -5.02 24.40
N PRO A 183 -17.01 -5.89 24.71
CA PRO A 183 -17.12 -7.22 24.09
C PRO A 183 -17.42 -7.17 22.58
N PHE A 184 -18.17 -6.15 22.12
CA PHE A 184 -18.58 -6.02 20.72
C PHE A 184 -17.86 -4.91 19.96
N THR A 185 -16.85 -4.27 20.55
CA THR A 185 -16.21 -3.09 19.93
C THR A 185 -15.59 -3.43 18.58
N LEU A 186 -14.89 -4.57 18.45
CA LEU A 186 -14.35 -4.99 17.16
C LEU A 186 -15.46 -5.29 16.13
N LEU A 187 -16.51 -6.01 16.55
CA LEU A 187 -17.63 -6.38 15.68
C LEU A 187 -18.40 -5.14 15.16
N LEU A 188 -18.57 -4.13 16.01
CA LEU A 188 -19.30 -2.90 15.68
C LEU A 188 -18.47 -1.89 14.87
N THR A 189 -17.17 -2.11 14.69
CA THR A 189 -16.31 -1.17 13.97
C THR A 189 -16.76 -0.99 12.52
N PHE A 190 -16.98 -2.07 11.78
CA PHE A 190 -17.42 -1.98 10.38
C PHE A 190 -18.84 -1.40 10.20
N PRO A 191 -19.86 -1.84 10.97
CA PRO A 191 -21.18 -1.19 10.96
C PRO A 191 -21.12 0.32 11.24
N ARG A 192 -20.26 0.77 12.17
CA ARG A 192 -20.06 2.20 12.44
C ARG A 192 -19.44 2.93 11.24
N ILE A 193 -18.48 2.31 10.57
CA ILE A 193 -17.90 2.85 9.33
C ILE A 193 -18.97 2.99 8.25
N LEU A 194 -19.81 1.96 8.04
CA LEU A 194 -20.91 2.02 7.06
C LEU A 194 -21.96 3.07 7.41
N TYR A 195 -22.30 3.22 8.69
CA TYR A 195 -23.22 4.26 9.15
C TYR A 195 -22.68 5.67 8.84
N GLN A 196 -21.40 5.92 9.13
CA GLN A 196 -20.76 7.19 8.80
C GLN A 196 -20.69 7.42 7.28
N ALA A 197 -20.34 6.39 6.51
CA ALA A 197 -20.34 6.46 5.05
C ALA A 197 -21.74 6.80 4.49
N LYS A 198 -22.80 6.22 5.07
CA LYS A 198 -24.19 6.53 4.74
C LYS A 198 -24.52 7.99 5.04
N SER A 199 -24.18 8.50 6.23
CA SER A 199 -24.41 9.92 6.57
C SER A 199 -23.65 10.86 5.62
N LEU A 200 -22.38 10.58 5.34
CA LEU A 200 -21.57 11.39 4.42
C LEU A 200 -22.15 11.42 3.00
N HIS A 201 -22.60 10.28 2.49
CA HIS A 201 -23.15 10.21 1.14
C HIS A 201 -24.56 10.79 1.03
N TYR A 202 -25.49 10.38 1.90
CA TYR A 202 -26.90 10.73 1.74
C TYR A 202 -27.27 12.06 2.41
N GLU A 203 -26.65 12.40 3.53
CA GLU A 203 -26.96 13.65 4.25
C GLU A 203 -26.02 14.78 3.83
N LYS A 204 -24.72 14.50 3.70
CA LYS A 204 -23.71 15.51 3.33
C LYS A 204 -23.43 15.59 1.83
N ARG A 205 -23.98 14.67 1.03
CA ARG A 205 -23.89 14.65 -0.45
C ARG A 205 -22.45 14.75 -0.95
N LEU A 206 -21.53 14.08 -0.27
CA LEU A 206 -20.14 14.00 -0.71
C LEU A 206 -20.03 13.10 -1.95
N ASP A 207 -19.23 13.57 -2.91
CA ASP A 207 -18.96 12.83 -4.14
C ASP A 207 -18.17 11.56 -3.84
N VAL A 208 -18.53 10.50 -4.58
CA VAL A 208 -17.85 9.20 -4.51
C VAL A 208 -16.79 9.17 -5.61
N SER A 209 -15.54 9.20 -5.20
CA SER A 209 -14.38 8.98 -6.06
C SER A 209 -14.24 7.48 -6.36
N ILE A 210 -13.98 7.16 -7.62
CA ILE A 210 -13.67 5.80 -8.04
C ILE A 210 -12.32 5.41 -7.44
N ARG A 211 -12.26 4.21 -6.85
CA ARG A 211 -11.04 3.65 -6.29
C ARG A 211 -10.03 3.37 -7.42
N PRO A 212 -8.84 3.99 -7.40
CA PRO A 212 -7.76 3.64 -8.31
C PRO A 212 -6.94 2.44 -7.80
N GLU A 213 -6.19 1.81 -8.70
CA GLU A 213 -5.24 0.75 -8.34
C GLU A 213 -4.07 1.29 -7.49
N PRO A 214 -3.55 0.46 -6.55
CA PRO A 214 -2.42 0.83 -5.70
C PRO A 214 -1.13 0.93 -6.52
N PHE A 215 -0.24 1.83 -6.10
CA PHE A 215 1.10 1.91 -6.70
C PHE A 215 1.97 0.71 -6.30
N PRO A 216 2.82 0.21 -7.21
CA PRO A 216 3.73 -0.90 -6.94
C PRO A 216 4.86 -0.46 -5.99
N VAL A 217 5.56 -1.44 -5.40
CA VAL A 217 6.73 -1.20 -4.53
C VAL A 217 7.91 -0.63 -5.31
N ALA A 218 8.23 -1.26 -6.45
CA ALA A 218 9.25 -0.79 -7.38
C ALA A 218 8.58 -0.13 -8.57
N LEU A 219 8.65 1.20 -8.65
CA LEU A 219 8.28 1.93 -9.85
C LEU A 219 9.43 1.83 -10.84
N GLY A 220 9.14 1.43 -12.09
CA GLY A 220 10.12 1.48 -13.17
C GLY A 220 10.74 2.88 -13.33
N PRO A 221 11.85 3.01 -14.07
CA PRO A 221 12.59 4.27 -14.19
C PRO A 221 11.65 5.42 -14.62
N GLY A 222 11.56 6.47 -13.79
CA GLY A 222 10.77 7.70 -14.04
C GLY A 222 9.66 8.01 -13.02
N LEU A 223 9.22 7.05 -12.21
CA LEU A 223 8.20 7.27 -11.15
C LEU A 223 8.74 7.13 -9.71
N ALA A 224 9.98 6.65 -9.55
CA ALA A 224 10.60 6.36 -8.25
C ALA A 224 10.74 7.60 -7.34
N ASP A 225 10.98 8.79 -7.89
CA ASP A 225 11.24 10.00 -7.09
C ASP A 225 9.98 10.62 -6.44
N ARG A 226 8.78 10.10 -6.71
CA ARG A 226 7.52 10.79 -6.36
C ARG A 226 6.70 10.17 -5.25
N VAL A 227 7.05 8.97 -4.77
CA VAL A 227 6.22 8.26 -3.79
C VAL A 227 7.07 7.81 -2.62
N ILE A 228 6.97 8.53 -1.51
CA ILE A 228 7.49 8.13 -0.21
C ILE A 228 6.59 7.00 0.30
N GLY A 229 6.79 5.76 -0.18
CA GLY A 229 5.97 4.61 0.21
C GLY A 229 5.74 3.58 -0.90
N GLY A 230 4.96 2.55 -0.60
CA GLY A 230 4.62 1.49 -1.57
C GLY A 230 3.52 0.56 -1.09
N GLY A 231 2.76 -0.02 -2.02
CA GLY A 231 1.78 -1.06 -1.71
C GLY A 231 2.43 -2.24 -0.98
N ILE A 232 1.73 -2.85 -0.03
CA ILE A 232 2.19 -4.06 0.68
C ILE A 232 1.14 -5.17 0.68
N LYS A 233 -0.11 -4.84 0.32
CA LYS A 233 -1.20 -5.79 0.25
C LYS A 233 -2.10 -5.40 -0.92
N TRP A 234 -2.38 -6.39 -1.76
CA TRP A 234 -3.23 -6.26 -2.94
C TRP A 234 -4.48 -7.11 -2.76
N GLN A 235 -5.49 -6.84 -3.57
CA GLN A 235 -6.68 -7.68 -3.61
C GLN A 235 -6.35 -9.07 -4.14
N ASN A 236 -6.99 -10.07 -3.54
CA ASN A 236 -6.97 -11.41 -4.06
C ASN A 236 -7.70 -11.44 -5.40
N GLN A 237 -7.12 -12.16 -6.36
CA GLN A 237 -7.71 -12.33 -7.66
C GLN A 237 -9.05 -13.09 -7.55
N SER A 238 -10.09 -12.57 -8.16
CA SER A 238 -11.39 -13.26 -8.24
C SER A 238 -11.29 -14.53 -9.11
N THR A 239 -12.26 -15.43 -8.99
CA THR A 239 -12.32 -16.65 -9.80
C THR A 239 -12.43 -16.35 -11.29
N LEU A 240 -13.20 -15.32 -11.66
CA LEU A 240 -13.33 -14.84 -13.04
C LEU A 240 -12.00 -14.28 -13.55
N GLU A 241 -11.35 -13.40 -12.79
CA GLU A 241 -10.06 -12.84 -13.20
C GLU A 241 -9.00 -13.93 -13.36
N THR A 242 -8.99 -14.93 -12.46
CA THR A 242 -8.11 -16.10 -12.57
C THR A 242 -8.35 -16.85 -13.87
N HIS A 243 -9.63 -17.06 -14.24
CA HIS A 243 -10.00 -17.72 -15.47
C HIS A 243 -9.55 -16.92 -16.71
N VAL A 244 -9.81 -15.62 -16.74
CA VAL A 244 -9.44 -14.73 -17.85
C VAL A 244 -7.92 -14.62 -17.99
N THR A 245 -7.19 -14.54 -16.87
CA THR A 245 -5.72 -14.52 -16.88
C THR A 245 -5.18 -15.76 -17.57
N ARG A 246 -5.71 -16.94 -17.22
CA ARG A 246 -5.33 -18.20 -17.87
C ARG A 246 -5.58 -18.17 -19.38
N ILE A 247 -6.71 -17.61 -19.83
CA ILE A 247 -7.02 -17.48 -21.26
C ILE A 247 -5.99 -16.59 -21.96
N VAL A 248 -5.68 -15.42 -21.39
CA VAL A 248 -4.72 -14.47 -21.99
C VAL A 248 -3.31 -15.08 -22.02
N GLU A 249 -2.89 -15.79 -20.98
CA GLU A 249 -1.60 -16.46 -20.95
C GLU A 249 -1.49 -17.59 -21.99
N GLN A 250 -2.57 -18.36 -22.18
CA GLN A 250 -2.63 -19.36 -23.25
C GLN A 250 -2.64 -18.74 -24.65
N PHE A 251 -3.24 -17.56 -24.80
CA PHE A 251 -3.16 -16.79 -26.04
C PHE A 251 -1.73 -16.33 -26.30
N LEU A 252 -1.05 -15.75 -25.30
CA LEU A 252 0.33 -15.29 -25.41
C LEU A 252 1.29 -16.41 -25.76
N SER A 253 1.17 -17.59 -25.12
CA SER A 253 2.05 -18.72 -25.41
C SER A 253 1.97 -19.20 -26.86
N ARG A 254 0.84 -18.98 -27.54
CA ARG A 254 0.68 -19.26 -28.97
C ARG A 254 1.21 -18.10 -29.82
N ARG A 255 0.80 -16.87 -29.53
CA ARG A 255 1.12 -15.67 -30.34
C ARG A 255 2.60 -15.32 -30.38
N VAL A 256 3.32 -15.62 -29.31
CA VAL A 256 4.77 -15.42 -29.25
C VAL A 256 5.48 -16.25 -30.34
N ASN A 257 4.98 -17.45 -30.65
CA ASN A 257 5.52 -18.27 -31.74
C ASN A 257 5.20 -17.70 -33.12
N ASP A 258 3.98 -17.19 -33.32
CA ASP A 258 3.55 -16.62 -34.61
C ASP A 258 4.31 -15.33 -34.95
N THR A 259 4.54 -14.48 -33.94
CA THR A 259 5.12 -13.14 -34.12
C THR A 259 6.64 -13.10 -33.92
N GLY A 260 7.20 -14.10 -33.24
CA GLY A 260 8.61 -14.12 -32.83
C GLY A 260 8.97 -13.08 -31.77
N ILE A 261 7.99 -12.43 -31.13
CA ILE A 261 8.21 -11.39 -30.11
C ILE A 261 8.18 -12.03 -28.73
N THR A 262 9.23 -11.84 -27.93
CA THR A 262 9.25 -12.32 -26.54
C THR A 262 8.45 -11.37 -25.66
N VAL A 263 7.56 -11.90 -24.82
CA VAL A 263 6.70 -11.08 -23.94
C VAL A 263 7.01 -11.38 -22.48
N THR A 264 7.22 -10.33 -21.71
CA THR A 264 7.42 -10.39 -20.26
C THR A 264 6.31 -9.64 -19.56
N LEU A 265 5.57 -10.33 -18.69
CA LEU A 265 4.56 -9.75 -17.82
C LEU A 265 5.16 -9.54 -16.42
N VAL A 266 5.16 -8.29 -15.97
CA VAL A 266 5.64 -7.87 -14.65
C VAL A 266 4.45 -7.36 -13.84
N SER A 267 4.14 -8.03 -12.73
CA SER A 267 3.08 -7.57 -11.83
C SER A 267 3.59 -6.46 -10.92
N GLY A 268 2.71 -5.50 -10.61
CA GLY A 268 2.95 -4.52 -9.55
C GLY A 268 2.86 -5.10 -8.14
N ASN A 269 2.31 -6.31 -8.00
CA ASN A 269 2.34 -7.07 -6.76
C ASN A 269 3.62 -7.95 -6.74
N PRO A 270 4.57 -7.70 -5.83
CA PRO A 270 5.84 -8.44 -5.77
C PRO A 270 5.65 -9.93 -5.44
N SER A 271 4.53 -10.31 -4.82
CA SER A 271 4.21 -11.72 -4.52
C SER A 271 3.89 -12.53 -5.78
N ILE A 272 3.61 -11.87 -6.92
CA ILE A 272 3.34 -12.55 -8.19
C ILE A 272 4.64 -12.56 -9.00
N PRO A 273 5.22 -13.75 -9.28
CA PRO A 273 6.46 -13.83 -10.02
C PRO A 273 6.26 -13.35 -11.46
N GLN A 274 7.30 -12.68 -11.98
CA GLN A 274 7.36 -12.28 -13.38
C GLN A 274 7.22 -13.50 -14.30
N ARG A 275 6.40 -13.38 -15.34
CA ARG A 275 6.18 -14.44 -16.34
C ARG A 275 6.73 -14.01 -17.68
N THR A 276 7.56 -14.84 -18.30
CA THR A 276 8.15 -14.58 -19.62
C THR A 276 7.77 -15.68 -20.58
N PHE A 277 7.27 -15.28 -21.74
CA PHE A 277 6.85 -16.14 -22.85
C PHE A 277 7.84 -15.96 -23.99
N VAL A 278 8.51 -17.06 -24.38
CA VAL A 278 9.60 -17.07 -25.35
C VAL A 278 9.19 -17.94 -26.56
N PRO A 279 9.53 -17.54 -27.80
CA PRO A 279 9.21 -18.35 -28.98
C PRO A 279 10.05 -19.63 -29.05
N ALA A 280 9.42 -20.74 -29.46
CA ALA A 280 10.04 -22.05 -29.56
C ALA A 280 11.04 -22.17 -30.72
N THR A 281 10.91 -21.35 -31.76
CA THR A 281 11.77 -21.41 -32.96
C THR A 281 12.35 -20.03 -33.24
N THR A 282 13.61 -19.82 -32.82
CA THR A 282 14.39 -18.63 -33.20
C THR A 282 14.88 -18.81 -34.64
N CYS A 283 13.98 -18.64 -35.61
CA CYS A 283 14.33 -18.74 -37.02
C CYS A 283 15.12 -17.50 -37.47
N GLY A 284 16.45 -17.61 -37.48
CA GLY A 284 17.36 -16.99 -38.46
C GLY A 284 17.59 -15.47 -38.46
N THR A 285 16.68 -14.62 -37.96
CA THR A 285 16.85 -13.16 -37.99
C THR A 285 16.95 -12.55 -36.60
N LYS A 286 18.15 -12.10 -36.23
CA LYS A 286 18.53 -11.41 -34.99
C LYS A 286 17.82 -10.05 -34.80
N LEU A 287 16.51 -10.04 -34.60
CA LEU A 287 15.86 -8.91 -33.92
C LEU A 287 15.27 -9.44 -32.61
N ASN A 288 15.98 -9.19 -31.50
CA ASN A 288 15.47 -9.45 -30.15
C ASN A 288 14.32 -8.47 -29.84
N ARG A 289 13.14 -8.70 -30.45
CA ARG A 289 11.94 -7.94 -30.14
C ARG A 289 11.40 -8.45 -28.81
N HIS A 290 11.53 -7.60 -27.79
CA HIS A 290 11.12 -7.88 -26.43
C HIS A 290 10.09 -6.85 -25.97
N LEU A 291 8.91 -7.34 -25.60
CA LEU A 291 7.83 -6.52 -25.06
C LEU A 291 7.72 -6.79 -23.55
N THR A 292 7.96 -5.77 -22.74
CA THR A 292 7.72 -5.81 -21.30
C THR A 292 6.41 -5.09 -21.00
N ILE A 293 5.50 -5.75 -20.29
CA ILE A 293 4.22 -5.20 -19.86
C ILE A 293 4.21 -5.20 -18.33
N HIS A 294 4.21 -4.01 -17.74
CA HIS A 294 4.01 -3.83 -16.31
C HIS A 294 2.53 -3.59 -16.04
N TYR A 295 1.89 -4.40 -15.21
CA TYR A 295 0.47 -4.25 -14.88
C TYR A 295 0.26 -4.16 -13.36
N LEU A 296 -0.64 -3.28 -12.92
CA LEU A 296 -0.90 -3.02 -11.50
C LEU A 296 -1.85 -4.05 -10.89
N SER A 297 -2.84 -4.51 -11.64
CA SER A 297 -3.87 -5.44 -11.16
C SER A 297 -4.32 -6.43 -12.23
N PRO A 298 -4.96 -7.56 -11.83
CA PRO A 298 -5.54 -8.52 -12.76
C PRO A 298 -6.61 -7.93 -13.70
N ARG A 299 -7.10 -6.70 -13.43
CA ARG A 299 -8.00 -5.99 -14.34
C ARG A 299 -7.38 -5.74 -15.72
N PHE A 300 -6.05 -5.73 -15.83
CA PHE A 300 -5.38 -5.72 -17.13
C PHE A 300 -5.89 -6.86 -18.05
N PHE A 301 -6.00 -8.08 -17.52
CA PHE A 301 -6.42 -9.24 -18.31
C PHE A 301 -7.91 -9.17 -18.66
N THR A 302 -8.75 -8.69 -17.74
CA THR A 302 -10.19 -8.54 -18.01
C THR A 302 -10.45 -7.42 -19.01
N LEU A 303 -9.71 -6.30 -18.94
CA LEU A 303 -9.76 -5.24 -19.94
C LEU A 303 -9.35 -5.73 -21.32
N LEU A 304 -8.26 -6.50 -21.42
CA LEU A 304 -7.83 -7.13 -22.68
C LEU A 304 -8.92 -8.04 -23.25
N PHE A 305 -9.57 -8.83 -22.39
CA PHE A 305 -10.60 -9.78 -22.80
C PHE A 305 -11.92 -9.11 -23.22
N GLN A 306 -12.30 -8.01 -22.56
CA GLN A 306 -13.57 -7.31 -22.81
C GLN A 306 -13.47 -6.25 -23.91
N SER A 307 -12.28 -5.73 -24.16
CA SER A 307 -12.10 -4.66 -25.14
C SER A 307 -12.34 -5.17 -26.57
N PRO A 308 -13.00 -4.38 -27.43
CA PRO A 308 -13.31 -4.81 -28.79
C PRO A 308 -12.07 -4.94 -29.69
N SER A 309 -10.94 -4.32 -29.30
CA SER A 309 -9.66 -4.44 -29.98
C SER A 309 -8.50 -4.13 -29.05
N ALA A 310 -7.29 -4.56 -29.42
CA ALA A 310 -6.07 -4.25 -28.69
C ALA A 310 -5.80 -2.74 -28.56
N ALA A 311 -6.13 -1.96 -29.59
CA ALA A 311 -6.00 -0.51 -29.56
C ALA A 311 -6.91 0.12 -28.50
N HIS A 312 -8.16 -0.34 -28.38
CA HIS A 312 -9.07 0.13 -27.35
C HIS A 312 -8.60 -0.28 -25.94
N ALA A 313 -8.11 -1.52 -25.78
CA ALA A 313 -7.55 -1.97 -24.51
C ALA A 313 -6.36 -1.13 -24.08
N TYR A 314 -5.49 -0.76 -25.03
CA TYR A 314 -4.34 0.10 -24.77
C TYR A 314 -4.75 1.52 -24.38
N LEU A 315 -5.65 2.14 -25.14
CA LEU A 315 -6.12 3.50 -24.83
C LEU A 315 -6.82 3.57 -23.47
N LEU A 316 -7.74 2.64 -23.19
CA LEU A 316 -8.46 2.63 -21.92
C LEU A 316 -7.54 2.28 -20.74
N GLY A 317 -6.79 1.18 -20.85
CA GLY A 317 -6.01 0.66 -19.74
C GLY A 317 -4.69 1.39 -19.49
N SER A 318 -3.94 1.75 -20.53
CA SER A 318 -2.62 2.40 -20.39
C SER A 318 -2.73 3.92 -20.32
N VAL A 319 -3.48 4.54 -21.23
CA VAL A 319 -3.52 6.01 -21.34
C VAL A 319 -4.48 6.63 -20.33
N SER A 320 -5.73 6.13 -20.26
CA SER A 320 -6.77 6.71 -19.42
C SER A 320 -6.67 6.25 -17.96
N GLU A 321 -6.73 4.94 -17.70
CA GLU A 321 -6.79 4.40 -16.33
C GLU A 321 -5.41 4.10 -15.73
N ARG A 322 -4.36 4.04 -16.55
CA ARG A 322 -2.96 3.73 -16.16
C ARG A 322 -2.82 2.44 -15.34
N ILE A 323 -3.61 1.43 -15.67
CA ILE A 323 -3.60 0.10 -15.04
C ILE A 323 -2.38 -0.72 -15.50
N PHE A 324 -1.87 -0.46 -16.71
CA PHE A 324 -0.66 -1.10 -17.20
C PHE A 324 0.16 -0.13 -18.05
N THR A 325 1.44 -0.45 -18.21
CA THR A 325 2.35 0.21 -19.15
C THR A 325 3.06 -0.84 -19.97
N ALA A 326 3.35 -0.54 -21.24
CA ALA A 326 4.04 -1.43 -22.15
C ALA A 326 5.30 -0.74 -22.68
N SER A 327 6.38 -1.48 -22.87
CA SER A 327 7.65 -0.93 -23.36
C SER A 327 7.54 -0.35 -24.78
N SER A 328 6.64 -0.88 -25.60
CA SER A 328 6.35 -0.36 -26.93
C SER A 328 4.88 -0.58 -27.28
N THR A 329 4.21 0.48 -27.71
CA THR A 329 2.83 0.45 -28.20
C THR A 329 2.71 -0.39 -29.46
N ASP A 330 3.67 -0.27 -30.39
CA ASP A 330 3.63 -0.99 -31.67
C ASP A 330 3.79 -2.50 -31.48
N LEU A 331 4.71 -2.93 -30.60
CA LEU A 331 4.86 -4.34 -30.26
C LEU A 331 3.63 -4.89 -29.55
N PHE A 332 3.01 -4.09 -28.67
CA PHE A 332 1.77 -4.47 -27.99
C PHE A 332 0.64 -4.70 -29.01
N LEU A 333 0.42 -3.76 -29.92
CA LEU A 333 -0.59 -3.90 -30.96
C LEU A 333 -0.28 -5.08 -31.89
N THR A 334 0.97 -5.33 -32.25
CA THR A 334 1.36 -6.46 -33.11
C THR A 334 1.00 -7.81 -32.47
N ILE A 335 1.19 -7.95 -31.16
CA ILE A 335 0.90 -9.20 -30.44
C ILE A 335 -0.61 -9.43 -30.29
N PHE A 336 -1.35 -8.38 -29.92
CA PHE A 336 -2.75 -8.50 -29.53
C PHE A 336 -3.76 -8.17 -30.65
N CYS A 337 -3.34 -7.56 -31.76
CA CYS A 337 -4.18 -7.44 -32.95
C CYS A 337 -4.23 -8.78 -33.71
N GLN A 338 -5.43 -9.13 -34.16
CA GLN A 338 -5.67 -10.21 -35.11
C GLN A 338 -5.58 -9.70 -36.54
#